data_AF-A0A7V2LBU2-F1
#
_entry.id   AF-A0A7V2LBU2-F1
#
_cell.length_a   1.000
_cell.length_b   1.000
_cell.length_c   1.000
_cell.angle_alpha   90.00
_cell.angle_beta   90.00
_cell.angle_gamma   90.00
#
_symmetry.space_group_name_H-M   'P 1'
#
loop_
_entity.id
_entity.type
_entity.pdbx_description
1 polymer ?
#
loop_
_entity_poly.entity_id
_entity_poly.type
_entity_poly.pdbx_seq_one_letter_code
_entity_poly.pdbx_strand_id
1 'polypeptide(L)'
;MAELKSNLKKVTPEPLWKAASNTYWWWFNRGRHQLAATFSPRFRQSMESLGEYRDRHKGERCFIIGNGPSLKRTDLSRLKNEYTFGLNRIYLLFPELGFTTTYLVSVNTLVIEQCADEFLQLALPKFFTWRGRRWTAADQGVVFLDSDYSQPETFT
;
A
#
# COMPACT_ATOMS: atom_id res chain seq x y z
N MET A 1 -5.71 -3.56 -31.68
CA MET A 1 -4.69 -3.97 -30.68
C MET A 1 -4.74 -5.46 -30.34
N ALA A 2 -5.92 -6.06 -30.12
CA ALA A 2 -6.04 -7.49 -29.78
C ALA A 2 -5.60 -8.43 -30.92
N GLU A 3 -5.97 -8.14 -32.17
CA GLU A 3 -5.58 -8.95 -33.34
C GLU A 3 -4.08 -8.86 -33.67
N LEU A 4 -3.46 -7.70 -33.48
CA LEU A 4 -2.01 -7.53 -33.69
C LEU A 4 -1.21 -8.36 -32.68
N LYS A 5 -1.67 -8.45 -31.43
CA LYS A 5 -1.08 -9.30 -30.38
C LYS A 5 -1.22 -10.79 -30.68
N SER A 6 -2.36 -11.23 -31.25
CA SER A 6 -2.58 -12.65 -31.55
C SER A 6 -1.73 -13.11 -32.74
N ASN A 7 -1.55 -12.25 -33.74
CA ASN A 7 -0.72 -12.53 -34.91
C ASN A 7 0.78 -12.51 -34.58
N LEU A 8 1.25 -11.57 -33.74
CA LEU A 8 2.66 -11.56 -33.31
C LEU A 8 3.06 -12.83 -32.52
N LYS A 9 2.18 -13.31 -31.64
CA LYS A 9 2.41 -14.54 -30.85
C LYS A 9 2.59 -15.78 -31.71
N LYS A 10 2.00 -15.83 -32.91
CA LYS A 10 2.11 -16.98 -33.82
C LYS A 10 3.44 -17.02 -34.59
N VAL A 11 4.14 -15.89 -34.67
CA VAL A 11 5.34 -15.71 -35.52
C VAL A 11 6.62 -15.63 -34.69
N THR A 12 6.54 -15.22 -33.41
CA THR A 12 7.71 -15.17 -32.52
C THR A 12 7.99 -16.52 -31.86
N PRO A 13 9.26 -17.01 -31.87
CA PRO A 13 9.67 -18.16 -31.08
C PRO A 13 9.31 -17.99 -29.60
N GLU A 14 8.76 -19.03 -28.97
CA GLU A 14 8.30 -18.98 -27.57
C GLU A 14 9.34 -18.43 -26.58
N PRO A 15 10.65 -18.76 -26.65
CA PRO A 15 11.63 -18.25 -25.71
C PRO A 15 11.78 -16.71 -25.80
N LEU A 16 11.74 -16.16 -27.02
CA LEU A 16 11.81 -14.72 -27.26
C LEU A 16 10.55 -14.02 -26.76
N TRP A 17 9.36 -14.60 -27.00
CA TRP A 17 8.11 -14.06 -26.48
C TRP A 17 8.06 -14.07 -24.95
N LYS A 18 8.50 -15.17 -24.31
CA LYS A 18 8.60 -15.29 -22.85
C LYS A 18 9.58 -14.27 -22.28
N ALA A 19 10.77 -14.12 -22.87
CA ALA A 19 11.74 -13.11 -22.45
C ALA A 19 11.17 -11.68 -22.56
N ALA A 20 10.61 -11.30 -23.71
CA ALA A 20 10.06 -9.97 -23.93
C ALA A 20 8.87 -9.66 -23.01
N SER A 21 7.94 -10.61 -22.85
CA SER A 21 6.80 -10.45 -21.96
C SER A 21 7.21 -10.38 -20.48
N ASN A 22 8.18 -11.20 -20.05
CA ASN A 22 8.73 -11.14 -18.70
C ASN A 22 9.39 -9.79 -18.41
N THR A 23 10.23 -9.28 -19.33
CA THR A 23 10.86 -7.95 -19.18
C THR A 23 9.80 -6.85 -19.12
N TYR A 24 8.78 -6.91 -19.99
CA TYR A 24 7.69 -5.95 -19.99
C TYR A 24 6.90 -5.96 -18.66
N TRP A 25 6.49 -7.14 -18.19
CA TRP A 25 5.74 -7.28 -16.94
C TRP A 25 6.57 -6.88 -15.73
N TRP A 26 7.85 -7.25 -15.70
CA TRP A 26 8.78 -6.79 -14.67
C TRP A 26 8.88 -5.26 -14.65
N TRP A 27 9.04 -4.63 -15.82
CA TRP A 27 9.11 -3.18 -15.92
C TRP A 27 7.82 -2.52 -15.42
N PHE A 28 6.67 -2.99 -15.90
CA PHE A 28 5.36 -2.43 -15.60
C PHE A 28 5.00 -2.59 -14.12
N ASN A 29 5.27 -3.76 -13.54
CA ASN A 29 4.91 -4.06 -12.16
C ASN A 29 5.95 -3.56 -11.14
N ARG A 30 7.23 -3.46 -11.51
CA ARG A 30 8.33 -3.20 -10.56
C ARG A 30 9.30 -2.12 -11.03
N GLY A 31 9.93 -2.29 -12.19
CA GLY A 31 11.04 -1.43 -12.64
C GLY A 31 10.71 0.06 -12.63
N ARG A 32 9.56 0.45 -13.19
CA ARG A 32 9.13 1.86 -13.23
C ARG A 32 8.89 2.47 -11.84
N HIS A 33 8.49 1.66 -10.86
CA HIS A 33 8.16 2.13 -9.52
C HIS A 33 9.42 2.29 -8.67
N GLN A 34 10.36 1.36 -8.80
CA GLN A 34 11.67 1.44 -8.16
C GLN A 34 12.47 2.65 -8.67
N LEU A 35 12.54 2.86 -9.99
CA LEU A 35 13.22 4.04 -10.53
C LEU A 35 12.56 5.34 -10.05
N ALA A 36 11.22 5.40 -10.03
CA ALA A 36 10.52 6.56 -9.50
C ALA A 36 10.81 6.79 -8.00
N ALA A 37 10.99 5.71 -7.22
CA ALA A 37 11.34 5.79 -5.81
C ALA A 37 12.76 6.35 -5.60
N THR A 38 13.74 5.80 -6.32
CA THR A 38 15.16 6.20 -6.25
C THR A 38 15.38 7.68 -6.46
N PHE A 39 14.66 8.28 -7.40
CA PHE A 39 14.80 9.70 -7.76
C PHE A 39 13.77 10.63 -7.09
N SER A 40 13.01 10.14 -6.11
CA SER A 40 11.97 10.93 -5.43
C SER A 40 12.44 11.43 -4.06
N PRO A 41 12.58 12.76 -3.85
CA PRO A 41 12.84 13.33 -2.52
C PRO A 41 11.77 12.96 -1.50
N ARG A 42 10.50 12.93 -1.94
CA ARG A 42 9.34 12.57 -1.11
C ARG A 42 9.41 11.12 -0.61
N PHE A 43 9.93 10.22 -1.44
CA PHE A 43 10.12 8.83 -1.03
C PHE A 43 11.28 8.70 -0.04
N ARG A 44 12.39 9.42 -0.26
CA ARG A 44 13.51 9.48 0.69
C ARG A 44 13.06 10.00 2.06
N GLN A 45 12.32 11.12 2.08
CA GLN A 45 11.73 11.66 3.30
C GLN A 45 10.82 10.63 4.00
N SER A 46 10.03 9.89 3.24
CA SER A 46 9.21 8.82 3.81
C SER A 46 10.04 7.74 4.48
N MET A 47 11.17 7.33 3.89
CA MET A 47 12.07 6.34 4.49
C MET A 47 12.73 6.86 5.77
N GLU A 48 13.10 8.14 5.80
CA GLU A 48 13.61 8.81 7.01
C GLU A 48 12.54 8.83 8.11
N SER A 49 11.33 9.29 7.80
CA SER A 49 10.19 9.28 8.73
C SER A 49 9.88 7.88 9.25
N LEU A 50 9.91 6.84 8.40
CA LEU A 50 9.75 5.45 8.85
C LEU A 50 10.82 5.03 9.87
N GLY A 51 12.04 5.56 9.76
CA GLY A 51 13.10 5.37 10.74
C GLY A 51 12.71 5.83 12.14
N GLU A 52 11.95 6.93 12.25
CA GLU A 52 11.46 7.49 13.52
C GLU A 52 10.37 6.62 14.19
N TYR A 53 9.73 5.72 13.41
CA TYR A 53 8.76 4.76 13.93
C TYR A 53 9.39 3.44 14.41
N ARG A 54 10.70 3.23 14.16
CA ARG A 54 11.42 2.03 14.62
C ARG A 54 11.37 1.95 16.15
N ASP A 55 10.92 0.81 16.66
CA ASP A 55 10.79 0.54 18.10
C ASP A 55 9.92 1.56 18.87
N ARG A 56 9.13 2.40 18.17
CA ARG A 56 8.31 3.46 18.78
C ARG A 56 7.32 2.93 19.82
N HIS A 57 6.86 1.70 19.63
CA HIS A 57 5.91 1.01 20.51
C HIS A 57 6.50 -0.23 21.18
N LYS A 58 7.82 -0.27 21.39
CA LYS A 58 8.48 -1.43 21.98
C LYS A 58 8.01 -1.66 23.41
N GLY A 59 7.50 -2.86 23.69
CA GLY A 59 6.94 -3.22 24.99
C GLY A 59 5.47 -2.79 25.18
N GLU A 60 4.90 -2.06 24.23
CA GLU A 60 3.49 -1.68 24.23
C GLU A 60 2.65 -2.67 23.41
N ARG A 61 1.35 -2.71 23.68
CA ARG A 61 0.39 -3.51 22.91
C ARG A 61 -0.01 -2.76 21.64
N CYS A 62 0.01 -3.47 20.51
CA CYS A 62 -0.41 -2.95 19.22
C CYS A 62 -1.44 -3.90 18.58
N PHE A 63 -2.49 -3.35 17.99
CA PHE A 63 -3.56 -4.10 17.35
C PHE A 63 -3.67 -3.74 15.87
N ILE A 64 -3.73 -4.75 15.01
CA ILE A 64 -3.97 -4.57 13.58
C ILE A 64 -5.44 -4.86 13.31
N ILE A 65 -6.16 -3.88 12.77
CA ILE A 65 -7.59 -3.98 12.50
C ILE A 65 -7.78 -4.11 10.98
N GLY A 66 -8.11 -5.33 10.56
CA GLY A 66 -8.43 -5.64 9.17
C GLY A 66 -9.79 -5.10 8.72
N ASN A 67 -10.37 -5.74 7.69
CA ASN A 67 -11.70 -5.39 7.17
C ASN A 67 -12.64 -6.60 7.11
N GLY A 68 -12.40 -7.61 7.94
CA GLY A 68 -13.17 -8.85 7.94
C GLY A 68 -14.57 -8.68 8.55
N PRO A 69 -15.56 -9.51 8.16
CA PRO A 69 -16.92 -9.45 8.71
C PRO A 69 -16.97 -9.76 10.21
N SER A 70 -15.96 -10.44 10.76
CA SER A 70 -15.82 -10.72 12.19
C SER A 70 -15.78 -9.47 13.07
N LEU A 71 -15.36 -8.32 12.52
CA LEU A 71 -15.31 -7.05 13.25
C LEU A 71 -16.69 -6.62 13.75
N LYS A 72 -17.76 -6.93 13.00
CA LYS A 72 -19.14 -6.62 13.42
C LYS A 72 -19.56 -7.29 14.73
N ARG A 73 -18.89 -8.39 15.10
CA ARG A 73 -19.18 -9.16 16.33
C ARG A 73 -18.11 -8.99 17.41
N THR A 74 -17.15 -8.10 17.18
CA THR A 74 -16.04 -7.86 18.10
C THR A 74 -16.27 -6.53 18.78
N ASP A 75 -16.19 -6.50 20.11
CA ASP A 75 -16.25 -5.25 20.86
C ASP A 75 -14.92 -4.49 20.70
N LEU A 76 -14.90 -3.58 19.72
CA LEU A 76 -13.74 -2.75 19.40
C LEU A 76 -13.57 -1.56 20.36
N SER A 77 -14.55 -1.27 21.23
CA SER A 77 -14.43 -0.18 22.22
C SER A 77 -13.26 -0.41 23.18
N ARG A 78 -12.89 -1.67 23.40
CA ARG A 78 -11.73 -2.11 24.20
C ARG A 78 -10.39 -1.65 23.66
N LEU A 79 -10.34 -1.19 22.40
CA LEU A 79 -9.11 -0.73 21.74
C LEU A 79 -8.93 0.80 21.79
N LYS A 80 -9.86 1.54 22.42
CA LYS A 80 -9.84 3.01 22.44
C LYS A 80 -8.54 3.63 22.98
N ASN A 81 -7.87 2.95 23.91
CA ASN A 81 -6.63 3.39 24.55
C ASN A 81 -5.41 2.56 24.11
N GLU A 82 -5.52 1.81 23.02
CA GLU A 82 -4.46 0.96 22.48
C GLU A 82 -3.92 1.54 21.18
N TYR A 83 -2.67 1.20 20.83
CA TYR A 83 -2.15 1.56 19.51
C TYR A 83 -2.74 0.67 18.44
N THR A 84 -3.31 1.29 17.42
CA THR A 84 -4.08 0.59 16.40
C THR A 84 -3.61 0.93 14.99
N PHE A 85 -3.46 -0.12 14.17
CA PHE A 85 -3.17 -0.03 12.75
C PHE A 85 -4.44 -0.41 11.99
N GLY A 86 -5.17 0.60 11.54
CA GLY A 86 -6.33 0.41 10.70
C GLY A 86 -5.93 0.14 9.26
N LEU A 87 -6.55 -0.87 8.62
CA LEU A 87 -6.25 -1.19 7.22
C LEU A 87 -7.31 -0.65 6.26
N ASN A 88 -6.90 -0.12 5.11
CA ASN A 88 -7.77 0.26 3.99
C ASN A 88 -8.94 1.19 4.40
N ARG A 89 -10.18 0.70 4.34
CA ARG A 89 -11.41 1.48 4.54
C ARG A 89 -11.97 1.42 5.95
N ILE A 90 -11.14 1.09 6.93
CA ILE A 90 -11.53 1.01 8.35
C ILE A 90 -12.10 2.32 8.91
N TYR A 91 -11.74 3.47 8.33
CA TYR A 91 -12.20 4.79 8.75
C TYR A 91 -13.71 4.96 8.64
N LEU A 92 -14.38 4.15 7.82
CA LEU A 92 -15.84 4.11 7.74
C LEU A 92 -16.49 3.67 9.06
N LEU A 93 -15.75 2.95 9.92
CA LEU A 93 -16.24 2.54 11.24
C LEU A 93 -15.98 3.59 12.33
N PHE A 94 -15.18 4.63 12.09
CA PHE A 94 -14.83 5.61 13.14
C PHE A 94 -16.05 6.29 13.78
N PRO A 95 -17.11 6.69 13.02
CA PRO A 95 -18.31 7.27 13.63
C PRO A 95 -19.04 6.31 14.58
N GLU A 96 -19.04 5.01 14.29
CA GLU A 96 -19.66 3.97 15.13
C GLU A 96 -18.79 3.62 16.34
N LEU A 97 -17.47 3.61 16.17
CA LEU A 97 -16.50 3.30 17.22
C LEU A 97 -16.36 4.42 18.25
N GLY A 98 -16.55 5.68 17.84
CA GLY A 98 -16.32 6.85 18.69
C GLY A 98 -14.84 7.16 18.95
N PHE A 99 -13.92 6.54 18.19
CA PHE A 99 -12.50 6.83 18.17
C PHE A 99 -11.88 6.50 16.79
N THR A 100 -10.73 7.11 16.49
CA THR A 100 -9.96 6.85 15.26
C THR A 100 -8.80 5.91 15.54
N THR A 101 -8.33 5.18 14.53
CA THR A 101 -7.09 4.40 14.69
C THR A 101 -5.87 5.31 14.81
N THR A 102 -4.81 4.82 15.47
CA THR A 102 -3.55 5.55 15.59
C THR A 102 -2.89 5.74 14.23
N TYR A 103 -2.90 4.69 13.40
CA TYR A 103 -2.28 4.67 12.08
C TYR A 103 -3.26 4.12 11.06
N LEU A 104 -3.24 4.66 9.84
CA LEU A 104 -3.96 4.10 8.69
C LEU A 104 -2.96 3.56 7.69
N VAL A 105 -3.15 2.30 7.27
CA VAL A 105 -2.26 1.61 6.34
C VAL A 105 -3.04 1.13 5.13
N SER A 106 -2.53 1.41 3.93
CA SER A 106 -3.07 0.81 2.70
C SER A 106 -1.97 0.51 1.70
N VAL A 107 -1.81 -0.76 1.36
CA VAL A 107 -0.83 -1.22 0.36
C VAL A 107 -1.49 -1.61 -0.96
N ASN A 108 -2.83 -1.68 -0.99
CA ASN A 108 -3.57 -1.97 -2.21
C ASN A 108 -3.77 -0.68 -3.01
N THR A 109 -3.18 -0.62 -4.21
CA THR A 109 -3.25 0.54 -5.09
C THR A 109 -4.69 0.87 -5.51
N LEU A 110 -5.55 -0.13 -5.73
CA LEU A 110 -6.94 0.09 -6.14
C LEU A 110 -7.75 0.76 -5.03
N VAL A 111 -7.49 0.41 -3.77
CA VAL A 111 -8.15 1.06 -2.62
C VAL A 111 -7.73 2.53 -2.54
N ILE A 112 -6.43 2.81 -2.71
CA ILE A 112 -5.92 4.19 -2.71
C ILE A 112 -6.52 5.01 -3.85
N GLU A 113 -6.60 4.44 -5.04
CA GLU A 113 -7.20 5.10 -6.20
C GLU A 113 -8.68 5.44 -5.96
N GLN A 114 -9.47 4.49 -5.47
CA GLN A 114 -10.90 4.66 -5.28
C GLN A 114 -11.27 5.55 -4.09
N CYS A 115 -10.42 5.59 -3.06
CA CYS A 115 -10.71 6.27 -1.79
C CYS A 115 -9.79 7.46 -1.54
N ALA A 116 -9.12 7.99 -2.57
CA ALA A 116 -8.14 9.06 -2.45
C ALA A 116 -8.73 10.28 -1.73
N ASP A 117 -9.89 10.78 -2.19
CA ASP A 117 -10.52 11.98 -1.63
C ASP A 117 -10.89 11.81 -0.16
N GLU A 118 -11.41 10.63 0.21
CA GLU A 118 -11.71 10.28 1.60
C GLU A 118 -10.42 10.24 2.44
N PHE A 119 -9.33 9.66 1.93
CA PHE A 119 -8.05 9.62 2.63
C PHE A 119 -7.42 11.00 2.84
N LEU A 120 -7.57 11.93 1.90
CA LEU A 120 -7.05 13.30 2.02
C LEU A 120 -7.72 14.07 3.17
N GLN A 121 -8.97 13.73 3.52
CA GLN A 121 -9.73 14.38 4.59
C GLN A 121 -9.38 13.87 6.00
N LEU A 122 -8.73 12.71 6.11
CA LEU A 122 -8.40 12.11 7.41
C LEU A 122 -7.17 12.78 8.05
N ALA A 123 -7.35 13.36 9.23
CA ALA A 123 -6.27 13.99 10.00
C ALA A 123 -5.57 12.99 10.94
N LEU A 124 -4.95 11.96 10.38
CA LEU A 124 -4.20 10.94 11.13
C LEU A 124 -2.99 10.45 10.30
N PRO A 125 -1.94 9.87 10.92
CA PRO A 125 -0.78 9.39 10.19
C PRO A 125 -1.12 8.25 9.22
N LYS A 126 -0.72 8.44 7.95
CA LYS A 126 -1.07 7.55 6.83
C LYS A 126 0.17 6.90 6.24
N PHE A 127 0.13 5.58 6.11
CA PHE A 127 1.20 4.76 5.54
C PHE A 127 0.71 4.04 4.29
N PHE A 128 1.08 4.55 3.13
CA PHE A 128 0.55 4.05 1.85
C PHE A 128 1.66 3.49 0.95
N THR A 129 1.32 2.51 0.10
CA THR A 129 2.28 2.05 -0.92
C THR A 129 2.75 3.20 -1.81
N TRP A 130 4.05 3.23 -2.15
CA TRP A 130 4.62 4.15 -3.15
C TRP A 130 3.91 4.08 -4.52
N ARG A 131 3.27 2.95 -4.84
CA ARG A 131 2.47 2.80 -6.08
C ARG A 131 1.27 3.75 -6.09
N GLY A 132 0.73 4.10 -4.92
CA GLY A 132 -0.42 4.99 -4.72
C GLY A 132 -0.11 6.49 -4.81
N ARG A 133 1.17 6.88 -4.92
CA ARG A 133 1.62 8.29 -4.82
C ARG A 133 0.91 9.30 -5.72
N ARG A 134 0.39 8.87 -6.87
CA ARG A 134 -0.25 9.80 -7.83
C ARG A 134 -1.57 10.32 -7.29
N TRP A 135 -2.32 9.50 -6.55
CA TRP A 135 -3.64 9.84 -6.04
C TRP A 135 -3.56 10.56 -4.69
N THR A 136 -2.44 10.39 -3.96
CA THR A 136 -2.22 11.00 -2.65
C THR A 136 -1.12 12.07 -2.66
N ALA A 137 -0.79 12.61 -3.84
CA ALA A 137 0.26 13.61 -4.01
C ALA A 137 -0.01 14.92 -3.27
N ALA A 138 -1.29 15.28 -3.11
CA ALA A 138 -1.72 16.51 -2.45
C ALA A 138 -1.48 16.51 -0.93
N ASP A 139 -1.42 15.33 -0.30
CA ASP A 139 -1.32 15.20 1.15
C ASP A 139 0.11 14.98 1.61
N GLN A 140 0.73 16.02 2.16
CA GLN A 140 2.10 15.98 2.66
C GLN A 140 2.29 15.07 3.89
N GLY A 141 1.21 14.68 4.58
CA GLY A 141 1.25 13.80 5.75
C GLY A 141 1.30 12.30 5.42
N VAL A 142 1.21 11.92 4.14
CA VAL A 142 1.35 10.51 3.73
C VAL A 142 2.81 10.09 3.72
N VAL A 143 3.14 9.08 4.53
CA VAL A 143 4.40 8.38 4.51
C VAL A 143 4.31 7.20 3.55
N PHE A 144 5.18 7.16 2.55
CA PHE A 144 5.19 6.06 1.57
C PHE A 144 5.99 4.85 2.04
N LEU A 145 5.46 3.67 1.76
CA LEU A 145 6.08 2.37 2.00
C LEU A 145 6.71 1.84 0.70
N ASP A 146 7.87 1.19 0.83
CA ASP A 146 8.38 0.31 -0.23
C ASP A 146 7.60 -1.00 -0.23
N SER A 147 6.58 -1.09 -1.10
CA SER A 147 5.80 -2.31 -1.29
C SER A 147 6.27 -3.13 -2.50
N ASP A 148 7.37 -2.74 -3.14
CA ASP A 148 7.98 -3.50 -4.24
C ASP A 148 9.06 -4.47 -3.75
N TYR A 149 9.30 -4.48 -2.43
CA TYR A 149 10.15 -5.45 -1.77
C TYR A 149 9.41 -6.79 -1.60
N SER A 150 9.30 -7.56 -2.69
CA SER A 150 9.20 -9.00 -2.57
C SER A 150 10.61 -9.59 -2.68
N GLN A 151 11.05 -10.28 -1.63
CA GLN A 151 12.08 -11.32 -1.76
C GLN A 151 11.54 -12.41 -2.69
N PRO A 152 12.41 -13.23 -3.32
CA PRO A 152 11.96 -14.41 -4.05
C PRO A 152 11.01 -15.24 -3.18
N GLU A 153 9.93 -15.76 -3.77
CA GLU A 153 9.00 -16.62 -3.06
C GLU A 153 9.73 -17.87 -2.54
N THR A 154 9.81 -18.03 -1.22
CA THR A 154 10.38 -19.23 -0.59
C THR A 154 9.27 -20.24 -0.26
N PHE A 155 8.51 -20.65 -1.28
CA PHE A 155 7.60 -21.79 -1.12
C PHE A 155 8.43 -23.08 -1.16
N THR A 156 9.03 -23.44 -0.02
CA THR A 156 9.54 -24.79 0.26
C THR A 156 8.47 -25.65 0.88
#